data_AF-A0A3D8YAS6-F1
#
_entry.id   AF-A0A3D8YAS6-F1
#
_cell.length_a   1.000
_cell.length_b   1.000
_cell.length_c   1.000
_cell.angle_alpha   90.00
_cell.angle_beta   90.00
_cell.angle_gamma   90.00
#
_symmetry.space_group_name_H-M   'P 1'
#
loop_
_entity.id
_entity.type
_entity.pdbx_description
1 polymer ?
#
loop_
_entity_poly.entity_id
_entity_poly.type
_entity_poly.pdbx_seq_one_letter_code
_entity_poly.pdbx_strand_id
1 'polypeptide(L)'
;MENLPVFVKEIVRLWNVNLRREQLYKQAMSLDNAGSLRRIYSHGYISSLLFKKEIQWVYDGVKCSLVDGDISKRIRKEIVPTVFSKTIDKLSIARIMRDQEQKTIRAYRTLQSKILLSEDDDAIFSDHLEKLIELDSQINKELARSYEYLKTKI
;
A
#
# COMPACT_ATOMS: atom_id res chain seq x y z
N MET A 1 -6.95 -4.96 -25.63
CA MET A 1 -6.24 -5.52 -24.45
C MET A 1 -6.76 -6.95 -24.21
N GLU A 2 -5.96 -7.96 -24.53
CA GLU A 2 -6.32 -9.39 -24.47
C GLU A 2 -6.39 -9.95 -23.03
N ASN A 3 -7.04 -9.27 -22.08
CA ASN A 3 -7.49 -9.86 -20.80
C ASN A 3 -8.20 -8.84 -19.90
N LEU A 4 -9.10 -8.06 -20.48
CA LEU A 4 -9.78 -6.95 -19.79
C LEU A 4 -10.43 -7.35 -18.44
N PRO A 5 -11.10 -8.52 -18.29
CA PRO A 5 -11.62 -8.94 -17.00
C PRO A 5 -10.55 -9.20 -15.93
N VAL A 6 -9.39 -9.75 -16.33
CA VAL A 6 -8.26 -10.02 -15.43
C VAL A 6 -7.61 -8.70 -15.02
N PHE A 7 -7.44 -7.76 -15.96
CA PHE A 7 -6.97 -6.40 -15.68
C PHE A 7 -7.84 -5.72 -14.62
N VAL A 8 -9.15 -5.64 -14.85
CA VAL A 8 -10.08 -5.01 -13.90
C VAL A 8 -10.00 -5.67 -12.53
N LYS A 9 -9.93 -7.01 -12.48
CA LYS A 9 -9.84 -7.75 -11.21
C LYS A 9 -8.57 -7.40 -10.43
N GLU A 10 -7.41 -7.39 -11.08
CA GLU A 10 -6.15 -7.10 -10.41
C GLU A 10 -6.01 -5.61 -10.06
N ILE A 11 -6.56 -4.69 -10.88
CA ILE A 11 -6.63 -3.26 -10.53
C ILE A 11 -7.52 -3.02 -9.30
N VAL A 12 -8.70 -3.64 -9.23
CA VAL A 12 -9.57 -3.57 -8.04
C VAL A 12 -8.86 -4.13 -6.80
N ARG A 13 -8.11 -5.23 -6.96
CA ARG A 13 -7.30 -5.80 -5.87
C ARG A 13 -6.22 -4.81 -5.41
N LEU A 14 -5.50 -4.20 -6.33
CA LEU A 14 -4.45 -3.22 -6.07
C LEU A 14 -5.01 -1.98 -5.36
N TRP A 15 -6.19 -1.52 -5.80
CA TRP A 15 -6.94 -0.44 -5.16
C TRP A 15 -7.27 -0.75 -3.71
N ASN A 16 -7.87 -1.92 -3.44
CA ASN A 16 -8.28 -2.31 -2.10
C ASN A 16 -7.08 -2.42 -1.15
N VAL A 17 -5.96 -2.95 -1.62
CA VAL A 17 -4.72 -3.02 -0.83
C VAL A 17 -4.18 -1.63 -0.52
N ASN A 18 -4.21 -0.69 -1.47
CA ASN A 18 -3.80 0.70 -1.22
C ASN A 18 -4.79 1.46 -0.32
N LEU A 19 -6.10 1.20 -0.41
CA LEU A 19 -7.09 1.75 0.52
C LEU A 19 -6.83 1.30 1.96
N ARG A 20 -6.54 0.00 2.14
CA ARG A 20 -6.17 -0.56 3.44
C ARG A 20 -4.87 0.05 3.97
N ARG A 21 -3.88 0.22 3.09
CA ARG A 21 -2.60 0.85 3.38
C ARG A 21 -2.78 2.30 3.87
N GLU A 22 -3.55 3.11 3.14
CA GLU A 22 -3.89 4.48 3.51
C GLU A 22 -4.48 4.56 4.93
N GLN A 23 -5.47 3.73 5.22
CA GLN A 23 -6.15 3.72 6.51
C GLN A 23 -5.22 3.27 7.64
N LEU A 24 -4.37 2.27 7.40
CA LEU A 24 -3.37 1.84 8.38
C LEU A 24 -2.39 2.95 8.71
N TYR A 25 -1.86 3.65 7.71
CA TYR A 25 -0.98 4.80 7.96
C TYR A 25 -1.69 5.91 8.72
N LYS A 26 -2.95 6.21 8.38
CA LYS A 26 -3.76 7.19 9.10
C LYS A 26 -3.95 6.81 10.56
N GLN A 27 -4.28 5.55 10.85
CA GLN A 27 -4.39 5.06 12.23
C GLN A 27 -3.03 5.12 12.95
N ALA A 28 -1.94 4.67 12.32
CA ALA A 28 -0.62 4.66 12.93
C ALA A 28 -0.10 6.06 13.28
N MET A 29 -0.36 7.05 12.43
CA MET A 29 0.00 8.45 12.70
C MET A 29 -0.79 9.06 13.87
N SER A 30 -2.01 8.57 14.13
CA SER A 30 -2.84 9.05 15.24
C SER A 30 -2.39 8.52 16.61
N LEU A 31 -1.44 7.60 16.66
CA LEU A 31 -0.90 7.06 17.90
C LEU A 31 0.18 7.99 18.47
N ASP A 32 0.10 8.22 19.77
CA ASP A 32 1.05 9.09 20.49
C ASP A 32 2.47 8.52 20.49
N ASN A 33 2.59 7.19 20.50
CA ASN A 33 3.85 6.46 20.60
C ASN A 33 4.55 6.17 19.27
N ALA A 34 4.09 6.77 18.16
CA ALA A 34 4.72 6.57 16.85
C ALA A 34 6.20 7.03 16.80
N GLY A 35 6.55 8.09 17.56
CA GLY A 35 7.94 8.55 17.71
C GLY A 35 8.68 8.73 16.37
N SER A 36 9.86 8.11 16.24
CA SER A 36 10.70 8.15 15.02
C SER A 36 10.01 7.60 13.77
N LEU A 37 9.01 6.73 13.92
CA LEU A 37 8.28 6.13 12.79
C LEU A 37 7.25 7.09 12.20
N ARG A 38 6.88 8.17 12.91
CA ARG A 38 5.83 9.10 12.45
C ARG A 38 6.16 9.69 11.06
N ARG A 39 7.42 10.03 10.80
CA ARG A 39 7.87 10.53 9.49
C ARG A 39 7.68 9.48 8.38
N ILE A 40 8.08 8.24 8.65
CA ILE A 40 7.91 7.12 7.70
C ILE A 40 6.42 6.89 7.44
N TYR A 41 5.59 6.97 8.48
CA TYR A 41 4.15 6.79 8.36
C TYR A 41 3.45 7.92 7.60
N SER A 42 3.90 9.17 7.77
CA SER A 42 3.41 10.28 6.96
C SER A 42 3.79 10.13 5.49
N HIS A 43 5.01 9.70 5.19
CA HIS A 43 5.42 9.42 3.82
C HIS A 43 4.61 8.27 3.20
N GLY A 44 4.43 7.18 3.94
CA GLY A 44 3.58 6.07 3.54
C GLY A 44 2.13 6.48 3.27
N TYR A 45 1.55 7.32 4.14
CA TYR A 45 0.21 7.88 3.93
C TYR A 45 0.11 8.67 2.62
N ILE A 46 1.00 9.64 2.41
CA ILE A 46 0.98 10.47 1.20
C ILE A 46 1.15 9.62 -0.06
N SER A 47 2.10 8.67 -0.06
CA SER A 47 2.30 7.77 -1.19
C SER A 47 1.05 6.93 -1.50
N SER A 48 0.34 6.45 -0.48
CA SER A 48 -0.90 5.67 -0.69
C SER A 48 -2.02 6.49 -1.37
N LEU A 49 -2.10 7.79 -1.06
CA LEU A 49 -3.06 8.68 -1.71
C LEU A 49 -2.71 8.95 -3.17
N LEU A 50 -1.42 9.18 -3.45
CA LEU A 50 -0.93 9.39 -4.82
C LEU A 50 -1.15 8.15 -5.67
N PHE A 51 -0.70 6.98 -5.18
CA PHE A 51 -0.83 5.73 -5.92
C PHE A 51 -2.27 5.42 -6.26
N LYS A 52 -3.22 5.66 -5.35
CA LYS A 52 -4.64 5.47 -5.67
C LYS A 52 -5.10 6.35 -6.83
N LYS A 53 -4.68 7.62 -6.88
CA LYS A 53 -5.03 8.50 -8.00
C LYS A 53 -4.44 7.99 -9.32
N GLU A 54 -3.18 7.55 -9.30
CA GLU A 54 -2.50 7.01 -10.48
C GLU A 54 -3.15 5.69 -10.94
N ILE A 55 -3.50 4.79 -10.01
CA ILE A 55 -4.27 3.58 -10.30
C ILE A 55 -5.63 3.92 -10.92
N GLN A 56 -6.30 4.95 -10.40
CA GLN A 56 -7.57 5.41 -10.96
C GLN A 56 -7.38 5.88 -12.41
N TRP A 57 -6.33 6.65 -12.65
CA TRP A 57 -6.04 7.19 -13.97
C TRP A 57 -5.77 6.07 -15.00
N VAL A 58 -4.94 5.09 -14.64
CA VAL A 58 -4.69 3.90 -15.48
C VAL A 58 -6.00 3.15 -15.75
N TYR A 59 -6.86 2.97 -14.74
CA TYR A 59 -8.17 2.35 -14.95
C TYR A 59 -9.07 3.16 -15.90
N ASP A 60 -9.16 4.48 -15.67
CA ASP A 60 -10.01 5.37 -16.46
C ASP A 60 -9.56 5.44 -17.93
N GLY A 61 -8.26 5.28 -18.21
CA GLY A 61 -7.75 5.16 -19.59
C GLY A 61 -8.30 3.95 -20.34
N VAL A 62 -8.60 2.86 -19.62
CA VAL A 62 -9.14 1.62 -20.19
C VAL A 62 -10.68 1.58 -20.13
N LYS A 63 -11.29 2.45 -19.33
CA LYS A 63 -12.74 2.54 -19.09
C LYS A 63 -13.56 2.82 -20.33
N CYS A 64 -13.02 3.55 -21.31
CA CYS A 64 -13.68 3.74 -22.61
C CYS A 64 -13.90 2.42 -23.37
N SER A 65 -13.13 1.37 -23.04
CA SER A 65 -13.28 0.01 -23.59
C SER A 65 -14.09 -0.92 -22.68
N LEU A 66 -14.54 -0.45 -21.52
CA LEU A 66 -15.32 -1.23 -20.55
C LEU A 66 -16.81 -0.87 -20.66
N VAL A 67 -17.64 -1.87 -20.97
CA VAL A 67 -19.11 -1.76 -20.80
C VAL A 67 -19.49 -1.82 -19.31
N ASP A 68 -18.57 -2.37 -18.51
CA ASP A 68 -18.65 -2.44 -17.06
C ASP A 68 -18.31 -1.07 -16.48
N GLY A 69 -19.29 -0.40 -15.86
CA GLY A 69 -19.14 0.97 -15.35
C GLY A 69 -18.04 1.21 -14.29
N ASP A 70 -18.17 2.34 -13.60
CA ASP A 70 -17.12 2.90 -12.73
C ASP A 70 -16.52 1.92 -11.69
N ILE A 71 -15.18 1.95 -11.52
CA ILE A 71 -14.44 1.09 -10.57
C ILE A 71 -14.95 1.28 -9.14
N SER A 72 -15.44 2.49 -8.83
CA SER A 72 -16.08 2.85 -7.56
C SER A 72 -17.22 1.91 -7.17
N LYS A 73 -17.92 1.32 -8.14
CA LYS A 73 -19.01 0.34 -7.91
C LYS A 73 -18.49 -1.05 -7.51
N ARG A 74 -17.26 -1.39 -7.90
CA ARG A 74 -16.61 -2.69 -7.60
C ARG A 74 -15.73 -2.63 -6.35
N ILE A 75 -15.35 -1.43 -5.93
CA ILE A 75 -14.62 -1.19 -4.70
C ILE A 75 -15.59 -1.41 -3.53
N ARG A 76 -15.31 -2.43 -2.71
CA ARG A 76 -16.01 -2.56 -1.43
C ARG A 76 -15.65 -1.35 -0.59
N LYS A 77 -16.64 -0.60 -0.11
CA LYS A 77 -16.47 0.31 1.04
C LYS A 77 -16.23 -0.56 2.27
N GLU A 78 -15.09 -1.21 2.35
CA GLU A 78 -14.68 -1.92 3.55
C GLU A 78 -14.46 -0.87 4.64
N ILE A 79 -15.35 -0.89 5.63
CA ILE A 79 -15.08 -0.27 6.93
C ILE A 79 -13.95 -1.10 7.51
N VAL A 80 -12.75 -0.58 7.37
CA VAL A 80 -11.58 -1.22 7.90
C VAL A 80 -11.58 -1.00 9.42
N PRO A 81 -11.69 -2.08 10.22
CA PRO A 81 -11.75 -1.94 11.67
C PRO A 81 -10.47 -1.30 12.19
N THR A 82 -10.57 -0.63 13.33
CA THR A 82 -9.42 -0.13 14.08
C THR A 82 -8.51 -1.30 14.39
N VAL A 83 -7.28 -1.28 13.86
CA VAL A 83 -6.31 -2.37 14.01
C VAL A 83 -5.45 -2.17 15.25
N PHE A 84 -5.18 -0.92 15.57
CA PHE A 84 -4.29 -0.55 16.65
C PHE A 84 -5.09 -0.26 17.92
N SER A 85 -4.80 -0.98 19.00
CA SER A 85 -5.24 -0.58 20.33
C SER A 85 -4.45 0.67 20.77
N LYS A 86 -5.02 1.48 21.68
CA LYS A 86 -4.31 2.65 22.23
C LYS A 86 -3.01 2.29 22.96
N THR A 87 -2.92 1.05 23.46
CA THR A 87 -1.78 0.53 24.23
C THR A 87 -0.80 -0.28 23.38
N ILE A 88 -1.02 -0.41 22.06
CA ILE A 88 -0.14 -1.20 21.20
C ILE A 88 1.28 -0.64 21.23
N ASP A 89 2.29 -1.52 21.35
CA ASP A 89 3.67 -1.09 21.39
C ASP A 89 4.21 -0.73 19.98
N LYS A 90 5.27 0.08 19.96
CA LYS A 90 5.92 0.58 18.74
C LYS A 90 6.38 -0.54 17.79
N LEU A 91 6.92 -1.64 18.31
CA LEU A 91 7.43 -2.75 17.49
C LEU A 91 6.29 -3.49 16.81
N SER A 92 5.18 -3.71 17.52
CA SER A 92 3.98 -4.33 16.96
C SER A 92 3.37 -3.50 15.85
N ILE A 93 3.30 -2.16 16.00
CA ILE A 93 2.87 -1.26 14.92
C ILE A 93 3.79 -1.44 13.70
N ALA A 94 5.10 -1.34 13.89
CA ALA A 94 6.06 -1.44 12.79
C ALA A 94 6.00 -2.79 12.07
N ARG A 95 5.80 -3.91 12.78
CA ARG A 95 5.59 -5.24 12.18
C ARG A 95 4.32 -5.29 11.32
N ILE A 96 3.20 -4.76 11.82
CA ILE A 96 1.93 -4.72 11.08
C ILE A 96 2.08 -3.87 9.81
N MET A 97 2.71 -2.70 9.93
CA MET A 97 2.95 -1.81 8.80
C MET A 97 3.85 -2.46 7.75
N ARG A 98 4.90 -3.17 8.17
CA ARG A 98 5.78 -3.91 7.26
C ARG A 98 5.04 -5.01 6.51
N ASP A 99 4.25 -5.83 7.19
CA ASP A 99 3.46 -6.88 6.54
C ASP A 99 2.48 -6.28 5.50
N GLN A 100 1.90 -5.12 5.80
CA GLN A 100 1.08 -4.38 4.84
C GLN A 100 1.88 -3.93 3.61
N GLU A 101 3.08 -3.37 3.77
CA GLU A 101 3.94 -3.01 2.63
C GLU A 101 4.30 -4.24 1.79
N GLN A 102 4.67 -5.35 2.41
CA GLN A 102 4.99 -6.60 1.70
C GLN A 102 3.78 -7.19 0.96
N LYS A 103 2.58 -7.09 1.52
CA LYS A 103 1.33 -7.44 0.82
C LYS A 103 1.10 -6.53 -0.40
N THR A 104 1.37 -5.24 -0.25
CA THR A 104 1.25 -4.26 -1.33
C THR A 104 2.24 -4.56 -2.45
N ILE A 105 3.53 -4.71 -2.14
CA ILE A 105 4.59 -5.10 -3.09
C ILE A 105 4.21 -6.37 -3.87
N ARG A 106 3.71 -7.40 -3.19
CA ARG A 106 3.26 -8.65 -3.84
C ARG A 106 2.10 -8.42 -4.81
N ALA A 107 1.17 -7.53 -4.47
CA ALA A 107 0.04 -7.20 -5.36
C ALA A 107 0.53 -6.52 -6.65
N TYR A 108 1.45 -5.55 -6.55
CA TYR A 108 2.07 -4.90 -7.71
C TYR A 108 2.82 -5.88 -8.61
N ARG A 109 3.69 -6.72 -8.03
CA ARG A 109 4.39 -7.78 -8.78
C ARG A 109 3.44 -8.77 -9.45
N THR A 110 2.32 -9.08 -8.79
CA THR A 110 1.29 -9.96 -9.38
C THR A 110 0.60 -9.29 -10.57
N LEU A 111 0.33 -8.00 -10.50
CA LEU A 111 -0.25 -7.23 -11.60
C LEU A 111 0.67 -7.27 -12.83
N GLN A 112 1.94 -6.87 -12.64
CA GLN A 112 2.94 -6.79 -13.71
C GLN A 112 3.29 -8.15 -14.34
N SER A 113 3.18 -9.25 -13.59
CA SER A 113 3.43 -10.60 -14.14
C SER A 113 2.24 -11.20 -14.89
N LYS A 114 1.02 -10.69 -14.68
CA LYS A 114 -0.22 -11.25 -15.26
C LYS A 114 -0.80 -10.46 -16.41
N ILE A 115 -0.46 -9.18 -16.50
CA ILE A 115 -1.07 -8.26 -17.46
C ILE A 115 0.03 -7.61 -18.27
N LEU A 116 -0.11 -7.69 -19.59
CA LEU A 116 0.68 -6.89 -20.50
C LEU A 116 0.13 -5.47 -20.52
N LEU A 117 0.81 -4.58 -19.79
CA LEU A 117 0.48 -3.16 -19.72
C LEU A 117 1.15 -2.40 -20.87
N SER A 118 0.69 -1.18 -21.12
CA SER A 118 1.45 -0.25 -21.96
C SER A 118 2.75 0.12 -21.25
N GLU A 119 3.75 0.60 -22.01
CA GLU A 119 5.03 1.04 -21.44
C GLU A 119 4.83 2.15 -20.39
N ASP A 120 3.95 3.12 -20.68
CA ASP A 120 3.62 4.21 -19.77
C ASP A 120 2.97 3.70 -18.47
N ASP A 121 1.99 2.78 -18.58
CA ASP A 121 1.30 2.22 -17.40
C ASP A 121 2.26 1.36 -16.56
N ASP A 122 3.13 0.58 -17.20
CA ASP A 122 4.11 -0.26 -16.50
C ASP A 122 5.18 0.57 -15.79
N ALA A 123 5.60 1.70 -16.38
CA ALA A 123 6.49 2.66 -15.73
C ALA A 123 5.88 3.22 -14.44
N ILE A 124 4.59 3.63 -14.47
CA ILE A 124 3.87 4.11 -13.28
C ILE A 124 3.90 3.05 -12.16
N PHE A 125 3.58 1.80 -12.46
CA PHE A 125 3.57 0.75 -11.43
C PHE A 125 4.97 0.35 -10.96
N SER A 126 5.98 0.47 -11.81
CA SER A 126 7.39 0.24 -11.44
C SER A 126 7.89 1.32 -10.47
N ASP A 127 7.57 2.59 -10.71
CA ASP A 127 7.87 3.70 -9.79
C ASP A 127 7.19 3.53 -8.44
N HIS A 128 5.94 3.06 -8.44
CA HIS A 128 5.24 2.71 -7.21
C HIS A 128 5.98 1.60 -6.45
N LEU A 129 6.41 0.55 -7.16
CA LEU A 129 7.10 -0.59 -6.58
C LEU A 129 8.43 -0.20 -5.94
N GLU A 130 9.22 0.66 -6.58
CA GLU A 130 10.48 1.17 -6.04
C GLU A 130 10.25 1.90 -4.72
N LYS A 131 9.30 2.84 -4.69
CA LYS A 131 8.93 3.60 -3.48
C LYS A 131 8.42 2.69 -2.36
N LEU A 132 7.65 1.64 -2.70
CA LEU A 132 7.19 0.65 -1.72
C LEU A 132 8.34 -0.16 -1.12
N ILE A 133 9.30 -0.58 -1.95
CA ILE A 133 10.49 -1.30 -1.50
C ILE A 133 11.35 -0.42 -0.59
N GLU A 134 11.49 0.87 -0.92
CA GLU A 134 12.19 1.83 -0.09
C GLU A 134 11.52 1.96 1.29
N LEU A 135 10.19 2.10 1.32
CA LEU A 135 9.42 2.19 2.56
C LEU A 135 9.53 0.92 3.43
N ASP A 136 9.41 -0.27 2.84
CA ASP A 136 9.65 -1.55 3.56
C ASP A 136 11.05 -1.57 4.18
N SER A 137 12.06 -1.14 3.42
CA SER A 137 13.45 -1.06 3.90
C SER A 137 13.60 -0.08 5.07
N GLN A 138 12.99 1.10 5.00
CA GLN A 138 13.01 2.10 6.08
C GLN A 138 12.34 1.56 7.36
N ILE A 139 11.16 0.92 7.24
CA ILE A 139 10.47 0.30 8.38
C ILE A 139 11.33 -0.83 8.98
N ASN A 140 11.94 -1.66 8.14
CA ASN A 140 12.79 -2.75 8.60
C ASN A 140 14.05 -2.27 9.33
N LYS A 141 14.66 -1.16 8.89
CA LYS A 141 15.79 -0.53 9.59
C LYS A 141 15.39 -0.04 10.99
N GLU A 142 14.22 0.57 11.14
CA GLU A 142 13.73 1.01 12.45
C GLU A 142 13.40 -0.18 13.38
N LEU A 143 12.88 -1.29 12.83
CA LEU A 143 12.71 -2.53 13.57
C LEU A 143 14.04 -3.08 14.07
N ALA A 144 15.06 -3.17 13.20
CA ALA A 144 16.39 -3.67 13.57
C ALA A 144 17.02 -2.86 14.70
N ARG A 145 17.03 -1.52 14.57
CA ARG A 145 17.52 -0.59 15.61
C ARG A 145 16.82 -0.79 16.95
N SER A 146 15.51 -1.02 16.92
CA SER A 146 14.71 -1.21 18.12
C SER A 146 15.05 -2.54 18.83
N TYR A 147 15.40 -3.60 18.11
CA TYR A 147 15.88 -4.84 18.71
C TYR A 147 17.30 -4.71 19.28
N GLU A 148 18.20 -4.01 18.59
CA GLU A 148 19.56 -3.77 19.08
C GLU A 148 19.55 -3.00 20.40
N TYR A 149 18.69 -1.99 20.53
CA TYR A 149 18.50 -1.24 21.78
C TYR A 149 17.97 -2.10 22.94
N LEU A 150 17.12 -3.08 22.66
CA LEU A 150 16.61 -3.99 23.69
C LEU A 150 17.69 -4.97 24.16
N LYS A 151 18.58 -5.42 23.26
CA LYS A 151 19.69 -6.32 23.61
C LYS A 151 20.77 -5.68 24.47
N THR A 152 20.99 -4.37 24.35
CA THR A 152 22.00 -3.63 25.13
C THR A 152 21.54 -3.22 26.52
N LYS A 153 20.25 -3.43 26.84
CA LYS A 153 19.64 -3.10 28.14
C LYS A 153 19.41 -4.30 29.06
N ILE A 154 19.70 -5.50 28.59
CA ILE A 154 19.66 -6.77 29.33
C ILE A 154 21.09 -7.13 29.69
#